data_AF-A0A068N7X3-F1
#
_entry.id   AF-A0A068N7X3-F1
#
_cell.length_a   1.000
_cell.length_b   1.000
_cell.length_c   1.000
_cell.angle_alpha   90.00
_cell.angle_beta   90.00
_cell.angle_gamma   90.00
#
_symmetry.space_group_name_H-M   'P 1'
#
loop_
_entity.id
_entity.type
_entity.pdbx_description
1 polymer ?
#
loop_
_entity_poly.entity_id
_entity_poly.type
_entity_poly.pdbx_seq_one_letter_code
_entity_poly.pdbx_strand_id
1 'polypeptide(L)'
;MDGLLNSLYSARSVLVTSGEGMGKTYLVRRVWERLLAEGVVCEYFEPATPKTVLMAIADMAGVDIKNLEGRSKTVEVLKQELIQWFSVNRAVLIFDDAHYLEVKFRLWLKKLKDVGVPILLAATNPPRTDLFIYVPRIELKPLAE
;
A
#
# COMPACT_ATOMS: atom_id res chain seq x y z
N MET A 1 6.38 8.20 -15.50
CA MET A 1 6.54 7.00 -14.65
C MET A 1 7.72 7.16 -13.70
N ASP A 2 8.89 7.57 -14.17
CA ASP A 2 10.10 7.69 -13.32
C ASP A 2 9.94 8.71 -12.18
N GLY A 3 9.21 9.81 -12.39
CA GLY A 3 8.90 10.76 -11.31
C GLY A 3 8.09 10.14 -10.17
N LEU A 4 7.19 9.19 -10.47
CA LEU A 4 6.38 8.49 -9.46
C LEU A 4 7.24 7.48 -8.68
N LEU A 5 8.09 6.72 -9.38
CA LEU A 5 9.04 5.81 -8.75
C LEU A 5 10.05 6.55 -7.86
N ASN A 6 10.62 7.65 -8.36
CA ASN A 6 11.53 8.50 -7.57
C ASN A 6 10.85 9.06 -6.32
N SER A 7 9.59 9.47 -6.44
CA SER A 7 8.79 9.91 -5.28
C SER A 7 8.56 8.78 -4.29
N LEU A 8 8.23 7.58 -4.77
CA LEU A 8 8.03 6.40 -3.94
C LEU A 8 9.31 5.99 -3.20
N TYR A 9 10.46 5.99 -3.86
CA TYR A 9 11.74 5.66 -3.23
C TYR A 9 12.23 6.74 -2.27
N SER A 10 12.04 8.02 -2.60
CA SER A 10 12.52 9.14 -1.76
C SER A 10 11.62 9.39 -0.55
N ALA A 11 10.31 9.47 -0.75
CA ALA A 11 9.36 9.78 0.31
C ALA A 11 8.89 8.55 1.09
N ARG A 12 9.21 7.34 0.59
CA ARG A 12 8.74 6.05 1.11
C ARG A 12 7.22 5.93 1.18
N SER A 13 6.46 6.87 0.65
CA SER A 13 5.01 6.76 0.46
C SER A 13 4.54 7.87 -0.45
N VAL A 14 3.58 7.60 -1.32
CA VAL A 14 3.01 8.61 -2.20
C VAL A 14 1.54 8.31 -2.47
N LEU A 15 0.74 9.37 -2.59
CA LEU A 15 -0.68 9.30 -2.89
C LEU A 15 -0.94 9.90 -4.26
N VAL A 16 -1.38 9.05 -5.19
CA VAL A 16 -1.87 9.44 -6.51
C VAL A 16 -3.36 9.71 -6.43
N THR A 17 -3.79 10.91 -6.82
CA THR A 17 -5.20 11.29 -6.78
C THR A 17 -5.68 11.89 -8.07
N SER A 18 -6.97 11.73 -8.36
CA SER A 18 -7.65 12.35 -9.49
C SER A 18 -9.17 12.13 -9.37
N GLY A 19 -9.93 12.72 -10.28
CA GLY A 19 -11.31 12.30 -10.56
C GLY A 19 -11.40 10.87 -11.12
N GLU A 20 -12.63 10.37 -11.25
CA GLU A 20 -12.94 9.10 -11.91
C GLU A 20 -12.49 9.10 -13.38
N GLY A 21 -12.16 7.94 -13.92
CA GLY A 21 -11.79 7.78 -15.33
C GLY A 21 -10.41 8.31 -15.74
N MET A 22 -9.62 8.89 -14.84
CA MET A 22 -8.32 9.51 -15.17
C MET A 22 -7.13 8.53 -15.21
N GLY A 23 -7.36 7.22 -15.29
CA GLY A 23 -6.29 6.22 -15.45
C GLY A 23 -5.42 5.93 -14.23
N LYS A 24 -5.87 6.22 -13.00
CA LYS A 24 -5.14 5.90 -11.74
C LYS A 24 -4.75 4.43 -11.65
N THR A 25 -5.75 3.54 -11.74
CA THR A 25 -5.59 2.07 -11.72
C THR A 25 -4.56 1.61 -12.74
N TYR A 26 -4.66 2.12 -13.98
CA TYR A 26 -3.70 1.82 -15.03
C TYR A 26 -2.29 2.24 -14.62
N LEU A 27 -2.10 3.49 -14.16
CA LEU A 27 -0.79 3.97 -13.74
C LEU A 27 -0.18 3.14 -12.60
N VAL A 28 -0.95 2.86 -11.54
CA VAL A 28 -0.41 2.12 -10.39
C VAL A 28 -0.14 0.66 -10.71
N ARG A 29 -0.95 0.02 -11.57
CA ARG A 29 -0.66 -1.32 -12.09
C ARG A 29 0.62 -1.35 -12.91
N ARG A 30 0.86 -0.33 -13.76
CA ARG A 30 2.12 -0.23 -14.53
C ARG A 30 3.35 -0.03 -13.64
N VAL A 31 3.19 0.69 -12.53
CA VAL A 31 4.25 0.80 -11.52
C VAL A 31 4.52 -0.54 -10.84
N TRP A 32 3.47 -1.25 -10.44
CA TRP A 32 3.58 -2.59 -9.86
C TRP A 32 4.26 -3.59 -10.81
N GLU A 33 3.80 -3.69 -12.06
CA GLU A 33 4.39 -4.54 -13.10
C GLU A 33 5.88 -4.28 -13.27
N ARG A 34 6.28 -3.00 -13.29
CA ARG A 34 7.68 -2.61 -13.41
C ARG A 34 8.51 -2.99 -12.19
N LEU A 35 7.99 -2.75 -10.98
CA LEU A 35 8.67 -3.14 -9.74
C LEU A 35 8.89 -4.66 -9.68
N LEU A 36 7.89 -5.45 -10.07
CA LEU A 36 8.03 -6.90 -10.17
C LEU A 36 9.09 -7.30 -11.20
N ALA A 37 9.09 -6.68 -12.38
CA ALA A 37 10.09 -6.94 -13.42
C ALA A 37 11.52 -6.57 -12.98
N GLU A 38 11.66 -5.60 -12.07
CA GLU A 38 12.92 -5.20 -11.45
C GLU A 38 13.31 -6.07 -10.23
N GLY A 39 12.52 -7.11 -9.91
CA GLY A 39 12.79 -8.03 -8.80
C GLY A 39 12.51 -7.46 -7.41
N VAL A 40 11.74 -6.36 -7.33
CA VAL A 40 11.33 -5.77 -6.05
C VAL A 40 10.22 -6.61 -5.44
N VAL A 41 10.33 -6.92 -4.15
CA VAL A 41 9.23 -7.54 -3.38
C VAL A 41 8.11 -6.50 -3.27
N CYS A 42 7.00 -6.72 -3.97
CA CYS A 42 5.87 -5.81 -3.94
C CYS A 42 4.55 -6.54 -4.22
N GLU A 43 3.45 -5.94 -3.76
CA GLU A 43 2.11 -6.48 -3.97
C GLU A 43 1.10 -5.38 -4.29
N TYR A 44 0.16 -5.70 -5.17
CA TYR A 44 -0.93 -4.83 -5.60
C TYR A 44 -2.25 -5.29 -4.99
N PHE A 45 -2.95 -4.36 -4.32
CA PHE A 45 -4.19 -4.63 -3.63
C PHE A 45 -5.34 -3.83 -4.23
N GLU A 46 -6.37 -4.53 -4.66
CA GLU A 46 -7.69 -3.95 -4.92
C GLU A 46 -8.47 -3.77 -3.61
N PRO A 47 -9.53 -2.94 -3.59
CA PRO A 47 -10.40 -2.82 -2.44
C PRO A 47 -10.94 -4.18 -1.99
N ALA A 48 -10.58 -4.55 -0.77
CA ALA A 48 -11.05 -5.77 -0.12
C ALA A 48 -11.18 -5.54 1.39
N THR A 49 -11.72 -6.53 2.10
CA THR A 49 -11.83 -6.44 3.56
C THR A 49 -10.43 -6.30 4.20
N PRO A 50 -10.29 -5.59 5.34
CA PRO A 50 -9.02 -5.48 6.03
C PRO A 50 -8.37 -6.84 6.33
N LYS A 51 -9.18 -7.87 6.59
CA LYS A 51 -8.69 -9.23 6.85
C LYS A 51 -8.08 -9.85 5.58
N THR A 52 -8.76 -9.75 4.44
CA THR A 52 -8.26 -10.26 3.15
C THR A 52 -6.93 -9.60 2.79
N VAL A 53 -6.87 -8.27 2.88
CA VAL A 53 -5.65 -7.51 2.59
C VAL A 53 -4.52 -7.88 3.55
N LEU A 54 -4.80 -7.99 4.86
CA LEU A 54 -3.79 -8.37 5.85
C LEU A 54 -3.24 -9.78 5.59
N MET A 55 -4.10 -10.73 5.20
CA MET A 55 -3.69 -12.09 4.85
C MET A 55 -2.80 -12.10 3.60
N ALA A 56 -3.12 -11.31 2.58
CA ALA A 56 -2.31 -11.20 1.38
C ALA A 56 -0.94 -10.56 1.67
N ILE A 57 -0.87 -9.56 2.56
CA ILE A 57 0.42 -9.00 3.01
C ILE A 57 1.25 -10.06 3.77
N ALA A 58 0.60 -10.86 4.61
CA ALA A 58 1.27 -11.94 5.34
C ALA A 58 1.83 -13.02 4.40
N ASP A 59 1.04 -13.41 3.39
CA ASP A 59 1.46 -14.36 2.36
C ASP A 59 2.68 -13.84 1.58
N MET A 60 2.63 -12.60 1.09
CA MET A 60 3.75 -11.94 0.40
C MET A 60 5.01 -11.86 1.29
N ALA A 61 4.86 -11.62 2.58
CA ALA A 61 5.96 -11.55 3.54
C ALA A 61 6.47 -12.94 3.99
N GLY A 62 5.76 -14.03 3.66
CA GLY A 62 6.04 -15.37 4.20
C GLY A 62 5.81 -15.46 5.72
N VAL A 63 4.90 -14.65 6.27
CA VAL A 63 4.57 -14.64 7.70
C VAL A 63 3.38 -15.57 7.94
N ASP A 64 3.60 -16.61 8.76
CA ASP A 64 2.56 -17.59 9.07
C ASP A 64 1.33 -16.96 9.73
N ILE A 65 0.15 -17.23 9.17
CA ILE A 65 -1.14 -16.80 9.75
C ILE A 65 -1.61 -17.70 10.89
N LYS A 66 -0.93 -18.82 11.13
CA LYS A 66 -1.21 -19.76 12.22
C LYS A 66 -0.05 -19.73 13.22
N ASN A 67 -0.36 -19.98 14.49
CA ASN A 67 0.64 -20.19 15.52
C ASN A 67 1.20 -21.63 15.45
N LEU A 68 2.17 -21.94 16.32
CA LEU A 68 2.79 -23.27 16.43
C LEU A 68 1.79 -24.40 16.76
N GLU A 69 0.66 -24.06 17.38
CA GLU A 69 -0.43 -24.99 17.69
C GLU A 69 -1.42 -25.16 16.52
N GLY A 70 -1.17 -24.51 15.37
CA GLY A 70 -2.05 -24.55 14.20
C GLY A 70 -3.30 -23.66 14.28
N ARG A 71 -3.45 -22.85 15.33
CA ARG A 71 -4.57 -21.91 15.52
C ARG A 71 -4.30 -20.60 14.80
N SER A 72 -5.35 -19.99 14.22
CA SER A 72 -5.24 -18.69 13.56
C SER A 72 -4.76 -17.60 14.53
N LYS A 73 -3.76 -16.82 14.12
CA LYS A 73 -3.33 -15.63 14.85
C LYS A 73 -4.45 -14.59 14.87
N THR A 74 -4.48 -13.79 15.93
CA THR A 74 -5.38 -12.64 15.96
C THR A 74 -4.89 -11.59 14.97
N VAL A 75 -5.81 -10.74 14.49
CA VAL A 75 -5.48 -9.62 13.60
C VAL A 75 -4.39 -8.73 14.19
N GLU A 76 -4.44 -8.46 15.50
CA GLU A 76 -3.44 -7.59 16.14
C GLU A 76 -2.06 -8.26 16.20
N VAL A 77 -1.98 -9.55 16.54
CA VAL A 77 -0.71 -10.28 16.54
C VAL A 77 -0.09 -10.28 15.15
N LEU A 78 -0.88 -10.58 14.12
CA LEU A 78 -0.39 -10.60 12.73
C LEU A 78 0.09 -9.22 12.26
N LYS A 79 -0.61 -8.15 12.66
CA LYS A 79 -0.18 -6.77 12.38
C LYS A 79 1.17 -6.43 13.02
N GLN A 80 1.43 -6.88 14.24
CA GLN A 80 2.70 -6.63 14.93
C GLN A 80 3.85 -7.42 14.31
N GLU A 81 3.62 -8.69 13.96
CA GLU A 81 4.62 -9.50 13.27
C GLU A 81 4.98 -8.93 11.90
N LEU A 82 4.00 -8.44 11.14
CA LEU A 82 4.25 -7.74 9.88
C LEU A 82 5.07 -6.47 10.08
N ILE A 83 4.74 -5.63 11.07
CA ILE A 83 5.57 -4.45 11.40
C ILE A 83 7.02 -4.87 11.68
N GLN A 84 7.21 -5.93 12.47
CA GLN A 84 8.54 -6.46 12.76
C GLN A 84 9.26 -6.95 11.50
N TRP A 85 8.56 -7.67 10.62
CA TRP A 85 9.12 -8.14 9.35
C TRP A 85 9.57 -6.98 8.47
N PHE A 86 8.73 -5.95 8.34
CA PHE A 86 9.03 -4.74 7.56
C PHE A 86 10.16 -3.88 8.14
N SER A 87 10.50 -4.05 9.42
CA SER A 87 11.62 -3.31 10.04
C SER A 87 12.99 -3.77 9.55
N VAL A 88 13.09 -4.98 9.00
CA VAL A 88 14.35 -5.57 8.51
C VAL A 88 14.29 -5.98 7.04
N ASN A 89 13.10 -6.15 6.46
CA ASN A 89 12.90 -6.50 5.06
C ASN A 89 12.34 -5.33 4.26
N ARG A 90 12.76 -5.21 2.99
CA ARG A 90 12.24 -4.20 2.07
C ARG A 90 11.16 -4.79 1.20
N ALA A 91 9.96 -4.20 1.24
CA ALA A 91 8.91 -4.48 0.28
C ALA A 91 8.02 -3.24 0.07
N VAL A 92 7.35 -3.18 -1.08
CA VAL A 92 6.46 -2.08 -1.47
C VAL A 92 5.01 -2.54 -1.43
N LEU A 93 4.14 -1.75 -0.80
CA LEU A 93 2.71 -2.00 -0.78
C LEU A 93 2.00 -1.02 -1.73
N ILE A 94 1.15 -1.52 -2.62
CA ILE A 94 0.46 -0.72 -3.62
C ILE A 94 -1.06 -0.92 -3.47
N PHE A 95 -1.78 0.10 -3.06
CA PHE A 95 -3.23 0.04 -2.86
C PHE A 95 -3.95 0.86 -3.92
N ASP A 96 -4.77 0.21 -4.73
CA ASP A 96 -5.71 0.89 -5.60
C ASP A 96 -7.00 1.24 -4.85
N ASP A 97 -7.66 2.31 -5.28
CA ASP A 97 -8.88 2.84 -4.69
C ASP A 97 -8.85 2.88 -3.14
N ALA A 98 -7.73 3.32 -2.59
CA ALA A 98 -7.41 3.32 -1.16
C ALA A 98 -8.42 4.09 -0.30
N HIS A 99 -9.24 4.96 -0.89
CA HIS A 99 -10.35 5.66 -0.23
C HIS A 99 -11.41 4.71 0.33
N TYR A 100 -11.53 3.48 -0.18
CA TYR A 100 -12.38 2.43 0.39
C TYR A 100 -11.78 1.69 1.59
N LEU A 101 -10.47 1.83 1.85
CA LEU A 101 -9.84 1.20 3.01
C LEU A 101 -10.44 1.76 4.30
N GLU A 102 -10.79 0.90 5.25
CA GLU A 102 -11.32 1.34 6.53
C GLU A 102 -10.32 2.24 7.29
N VAL A 103 -10.84 3.24 8.02
CA VAL A 103 -10.04 4.20 8.80
C VAL A 103 -9.03 3.50 9.71
N LYS A 104 -9.46 2.48 10.45
CA LYS A 104 -8.57 1.72 11.35
C LYS A 104 -7.43 1.01 10.62
N PHE A 105 -7.68 0.58 9.37
CA PHE A 105 -6.65 -0.02 8.53
C PHE A 105 -5.68 1.04 8.02
N ARG A 106 -6.17 2.21 7.56
CA ARG A 106 -5.32 3.34 7.17
C ARG A 106 -4.43 3.84 8.31
N LEU A 107 -4.93 3.85 9.55
CA LEU A 107 -4.13 4.14 10.74
C LEU A 107 -3.02 3.12 10.99
N TRP A 108 -3.24 1.84 10.67
CA TRP A 108 -2.21 0.81 10.73
C TRP A 108 -1.19 0.97 9.60
N LEU A 109 -1.62 1.25 8.37
CA LEU A 109 -0.73 1.56 7.25
C LEU A 109 0.16 2.79 7.54
N LYS A 110 -0.35 3.77 8.29
CA LYS A 110 0.47 4.90 8.78
C LYS A 110 1.63 4.41 9.66
N LYS A 111 1.41 3.43 10.53
CA LYS A 111 2.50 2.83 11.34
C LYS A 111 3.55 2.16 10.45
N LEU A 112 3.13 1.45 9.39
CA LEU A 112 4.05 0.86 8.41
C LEU A 112 4.89 1.93 7.69
N LYS A 113 4.25 3.00 7.22
CA LYS A 113 4.96 4.16 6.67
C LYS A 113 5.98 4.73 7.67
N ASP A 114 5.59 4.87 8.94
CA ASP A 114 6.45 5.49 9.97
C ASP A 114 7.67 4.62 10.30
N VAL A 115 7.59 3.29 10.14
CA VAL A 115 8.77 2.39 10.17
C VAL A 115 9.49 2.30 8.82
N GLY A 116 9.06 3.06 7.82
CA GLY A 116 9.77 3.26 6.57
C GLY A 116 9.34 2.36 5.41
N VAL A 117 8.18 1.71 5.48
CA VAL A 117 7.64 0.89 4.37
C VAL A 117 7.21 1.79 3.22
N PRO A 118 7.72 1.59 1.99
CA PRO A 118 7.19 2.17 0.75
C PRO A 118 5.70 1.84 0.54
N ILE A 119 4.83 2.86 0.52
CA ILE A 119 3.39 2.68 0.25
C ILE A 119 2.93 3.59 -0.90
N LEU A 120 2.48 3.00 -1.99
CA LEU A 120 1.80 3.70 -3.09
C LEU A 120 0.28 3.58 -2.92
N LEU A 121 -0.40 4.71 -2.84
CA LEU A 121 -1.86 4.78 -2.71
C LEU A 121 -2.43 5.43 -3.97
N ALA A 122 -3.47 4.85 -4.57
CA ALA A 122 -4.33 5.54 -5.52
C ALA A 122 -5.68 5.81 -4.88
N ALA A 123 -6.24 7.01 -5.05
CA ALA A 123 -7.56 7.31 -4.52
C ALA A 123 -8.33 8.35 -5.33
N THR A 124 -9.65 8.17 -5.42
CA THR A 124 -10.58 9.16 -5.96
C THR A 124 -11.07 10.01 -4.81
N ASN A 125 -10.83 11.33 -4.87
CA ASN A 125 -11.28 12.31 -3.86
C ASN A 125 -11.10 11.84 -2.39
N PRO A 126 -9.89 11.40 -1.98
CA PRO A 126 -9.70 10.86 -0.63
C PRO A 126 -10.00 11.91 0.44
N PRO A 127 -10.54 11.49 1.60
CA PRO A 127 -10.73 12.40 2.73
C PRO A 127 -9.38 12.98 3.18
N ARG A 128 -9.38 14.24 3.59
CA ARG A 128 -8.17 14.93 4.09
C ARG A 128 -7.90 14.56 5.56
N THR A 129 -7.78 13.28 5.85
CA THR A 129 -7.61 12.73 7.20
C THR A 129 -6.56 11.63 7.22
N ASP A 130 -6.16 11.20 8.42
CA ASP A 130 -5.36 9.98 8.65
C ASP A 130 -4.14 9.83 7.73
N LEU A 131 -3.91 8.66 7.12
CA LEU A 131 -2.77 8.39 6.25
C LEU A 131 -2.69 9.40 5.09
N PHE A 132 -3.82 9.81 4.52
CA PHE A 132 -3.86 10.62 3.31
C PHE A 132 -3.29 12.03 3.47
N ILE A 133 -3.29 12.61 4.68
CA ILE A 133 -2.67 13.94 4.91
C ILE A 133 -1.15 13.87 5.13
N TYR A 134 -0.62 12.70 5.52
CA TYR A 134 0.80 12.53 5.85
C TYR A 134 1.67 12.04 4.69
N VAL A 135 1.08 11.84 3.51
CA VAL A 135 1.77 11.33 2.33
C VAL A 135 1.83 12.42 1.25
N PRO A 136 2.98 12.62 0.57
CA PRO A 136 3.06 13.49 -0.59
C PRO A 136 2.03 13.11 -1.65
N ARG A 137 1.41 14.12 -2.24
CA ARG A 137 0.30 13.95 -3.17
C ARG A 137 0.72 14.29 -4.59
N ILE A 138 0.39 13.41 -5.53
CA ILE A 138 0.52 13.62 -6.98
C ILE A 138 -0.89 13.63 -7.55
N GLU A 139 -1.26 14.74 -8.18
CA GLU A 139 -2.55 14.85 -8.86
C GLU A 139 -2.40 14.49 -10.34
N LEU A 140 -3.09 13.44 -10.78
CA LEU A 140 -3.18 13.15 -12.20
C LEU A 140 -4.16 14.11 -12.85
N LYS A 141 -3.65 14.79 -13.87
CA LYS A 141 -4.45 15.60 -14.76
C LYS A 141 -4.92 14.72 -15.93
N PRO A 142 -6.12 14.98 -16.48
CA PRO A 142 -6.49 14.42 -17.76
C PRO A 142 -5.40 14.78 -18.78
N LEU A 143 -5.19 13.88 -19.75
CA LEU A 143 -4.42 14.25 -20.93
C LEU A 143 -5.19 15.37 -21.61
N ALA A 144 -4.57 16.54 -21.75
CA ALA A 144 -5.09 17.57 -22.62
C ALA A 144 -5.09 16.99 -24.04
N GLU A 145 -6.21 17.15 -24.75
CA GLU A 145 -6.31 16.83 -26.18
C GLU A 145 -5.22 17.52 -27.01
#